data_AF-A0A2M7MP76-F1
#
_entry.id   AF-A0A2M7MP76-F1
#
_cell.length_a   1.000
_cell.length_b   1.000
_cell.length_c   1.000
_cell.angle_alpha   90.00
_cell.angle_beta   90.00
_cell.angle_gamma   90.00
#
_symmetry.space_group_name_H-M   'P 1'
#
loop_
_entity.id
_entity.type
_entity.pdbx_description
1 polymer ?
#
loop_
_entity_poly.entity_id
_entity_poly.type
_entity_poly.pdbx_seq_one_letter_code
_entity_poly.pdbx_strand_id
1 'polypeptide(L)'
;MRTFMKIVILVITLVTPFMAQQPFKFEVDILKNTFLVGEPIVIGLSILNTSKLVQPKPGGISIKLVDDTGVPLSHTGPSGDWFSPSENDIKPGQECYRIIEINKFWGIRFCRSSLSHRIDAGKYTLEVFYSQPGFPLQTINLPIQIAAPDGDEKFVWNSMLELCENEVNLGTKEFTEKLSSLHVKYPNSVYTPIMLVTLEALYGIVLKDQMKATAARKELIEEHLWSSDAPSLLWGVLYTMPSKVERVDYLKKLLPKSKNSLAQKQIERKLKEELER
;
A
#
# COMPACT_ATOMS: atom_id res chain seq x y z
N MET A 1 -14.45 -70.02 44.19
CA MET A 1 -15.16 -68.86 43.61
C MET A 1 -14.14 -67.76 43.35
N ARG A 2 -13.89 -67.42 42.08
CA ARG A 2 -13.01 -66.33 41.67
C ARG A 2 -13.88 -65.18 41.17
N THR A 3 -13.75 -64.00 41.76
CA THR A 3 -14.41 -62.79 41.29
C THR A 3 -13.40 -61.65 41.18
N PHE A 4 -12.94 -61.50 39.94
CA PHE A 4 -12.36 -60.36 39.24
C PHE A 4 -12.10 -59.06 40.02
N MET A 5 -10.81 -58.73 40.19
CA MET A 5 -10.32 -57.35 40.33
C MET A 5 -10.67 -56.58 39.05
N LYS A 6 -11.47 -55.51 39.17
CA LYS A 6 -11.64 -54.52 38.11
C LYS A 6 -10.45 -53.57 38.13
N ILE A 7 -9.56 -53.70 37.15
CA ILE A 7 -8.60 -52.65 36.83
C ILE A 7 -9.36 -51.59 36.04
N VAL A 8 -9.63 -50.44 36.68
CA VAL A 8 -10.16 -49.26 36.00
C VAL A 8 -8.96 -48.58 35.34
N ILE A 9 -8.82 -48.78 34.02
CA ILE A 9 -7.86 -48.02 33.21
C ILE A 9 -8.48 -46.65 32.96
N LEU A 10 -8.01 -45.65 33.71
CA LEU A 10 -8.32 -44.24 33.46
C LEU A 10 -7.53 -43.80 32.23
N VAL A 11 -8.15 -43.88 31.05
CA VAL A 11 -7.61 -43.25 29.84
C VAL A 11 -7.84 -41.75 29.98
N ILE A 12 -6.86 -41.05 30.56
CA ILE A 12 -6.79 -39.59 30.46
C ILE A 12 -6.40 -39.30 29.01
N THR A 13 -7.40 -39.09 28.15
CA THR A 13 -7.20 -38.37 26.90
C THR A 13 -6.80 -36.95 27.29
N LEU A 14 -5.49 -36.69 27.27
CA LEU A 14 -4.91 -35.35 27.20
C LEU A 14 -5.39 -34.71 25.90
N VAL A 15 -6.63 -34.24 25.88
CA VAL A 15 -7.11 -33.27 24.90
C VAL A 15 -6.60 -31.93 25.38
N THR A 16 -5.28 -31.75 25.36
CA THR A 16 -4.76 -30.39 25.21
C THR A 16 -5.34 -29.90 23.89
N PRO A 17 -6.09 -28.79 23.84
CA PRO A 17 -6.34 -28.17 22.56
C PRO A 17 -4.96 -27.90 21.97
N PHE A 18 -4.58 -28.68 20.96
CA PHE A 18 -3.61 -28.22 19.98
C PHE A 18 -4.28 -26.97 19.42
N MET A 19 -4.01 -25.81 20.02
CA MET A 19 -4.16 -24.56 19.28
C MET A 19 -3.16 -24.73 18.15
N ALA A 20 -3.65 -25.21 17.01
CA ALA A 20 -2.88 -25.30 15.80
C ALA A 20 -2.28 -23.91 15.62
N GLN A 21 -0.97 -23.79 15.85
CA GLN A 21 -0.29 -22.52 15.75
C GLN A 21 -0.51 -22.03 14.33
N GLN A 22 -1.12 -20.86 14.19
CA GLN A 22 -1.43 -20.35 12.86
C GLN A 22 -0.11 -20.25 12.07
N PRO A 23 -0.04 -20.85 10.87
CA PRO A 23 1.22 -20.97 10.14
C PRO A 23 1.68 -19.62 9.56
N PHE A 24 0.86 -18.59 9.70
CA PHE A 24 1.11 -17.26 9.22
C PHE A 24 1.01 -16.23 10.34
N LYS A 25 1.98 -15.33 10.38
CA LYS A 25 1.90 -14.07 11.11
C LYS A 25 1.43 -13.00 10.13
N PHE A 26 0.33 -12.33 10.45
CA PHE A 26 -0.21 -11.23 9.65
C PHE A 26 0.05 -9.90 10.37
N GLU A 27 0.61 -8.93 9.65
CA GLU A 27 0.91 -7.60 10.18
C GLU A 27 0.39 -6.52 9.23
N VAL A 28 -0.03 -5.40 9.80
CA VAL A 28 -0.44 -4.21 9.07
C VAL A 28 0.33 -3.02 9.63
N ASP A 29 1.05 -2.34 8.75
CA ASP A 29 1.86 -1.17 9.08
C ASP A 29 1.22 0.09 8.50
N ILE A 30 1.22 1.18 9.25
CA ILE A 30 0.82 2.51 8.79
C ILE A 30 1.81 3.54 9.33
N LEU A 31 2.22 4.51 8.49
CA LEU A 31 3.26 5.46 8.86
C LEU A 31 2.80 6.51 9.88
N LYS A 32 1.51 6.87 9.82
CA LYS A 32 0.88 7.84 10.71
C LYS A 32 -0.61 7.57 10.81
N ASN A 33 -1.25 8.16 11.81
CA ASN A 33 -2.68 8.02 12.06
C ASN A 33 -3.49 9.29 11.76
N THR A 34 -2.83 10.38 11.36
CA THR A 34 -3.47 11.66 11.01
C THR A 34 -3.04 12.09 9.62
N PHE A 35 -4.01 12.34 8.75
CA PHE A 35 -3.84 12.70 7.35
C PHE A 35 -4.63 13.97 7.03
N LEU A 36 -4.27 14.67 5.97
CA LEU A 36 -5.08 15.76 5.43
C LEU A 36 -6.10 15.23 4.41
N VAL A 37 -7.19 15.95 4.21
CA VAL A 37 -8.13 15.66 3.11
C VAL A 37 -7.35 15.62 1.80
N GLY A 38 -7.52 14.53 1.05
CA GLY A 38 -6.83 14.30 -0.23
C GLY A 38 -5.40 13.78 -0.11
N GLU A 39 -4.84 13.69 1.10
CA GLU A 39 -3.54 13.06 1.30
C GLU A 39 -3.67 11.52 1.10
N PRO A 40 -2.71 10.86 0.43
CA PRO A 40 -2.70 9.41 0.32
C PRO A 40 -2.58 8.72 1.68
N ILE A 41 -3.56 7.88 2.02
CA ILE A 41 -3.50 6.99 3.16
C ILE A 41 -2.92 5.66 2.69
N VAL A 42 -1.70 5.36 3.12
CA VAL A 42 -0.95 4.19 2.65
C VAL A 42 -0.71 3.22 3.80
N ILE A 43 -1.01 1.93 3.58
CA ILE A 43 -0.74 0.84 4.51
C ILE A 43 0.19 -0.21 3.89
N GLY A 44 1.00 -0.86 4.73
CA GLY A 44 1.74 -2.07 4.40
C GLY A 44 1.01 -3.29 4.95
N LEU A 45 0.83 -4.31 4.12
CA LEU A 45 0.33 -5.63 4.52
C LEU A 45 1.46 -6.64 4.45
N SER A 46 1.66 -7.42 5.51
CA SER A 46 2.63 -8.49 5.56
C SER A 46 2.03 -9.82 5.99
N ILE A 47 2.39 -10.89 5.30
CA ILE A 47 2.15 -12.28 5.70
C ILE A 47 3.49 -13.01 5.75
N LEU A 48 3.91 -13.45 6.94
CA LEU A 48 5.12 -14.25 7.14
C LEU A 48 4.75 -15.71 7.45
N ASN A 49 5.28 -16.66 6.67
CA ASN A 49 5.18 -18.07 7.01
C ASN A 49 6.10 -18.42 8.20
N THR A 50 5.51 -18.65 9.36
CA THR A 50 6.19 -19.05 10.60
C THR A 50 6.33 -20.56 10.75
N SER A 51 5.71 -21.33 9.85
CA SER A 51 5.80 -22.78 9.80
C SER A 51 7.12 -23.27 9.20
N LYS A 52 7.52 -24.49 9.55
CA LYS A 52 8.68 -25.20 8.97
C LYS A 52 8.42 -25.80 7.59
N LEU A 53 7.17 -25.80 7.15
CA LEU A 53 6.72 -26.32 5.85
C LEU A 53 6.30 -25.18 4.92
N VAL A 54 6.35 -25.46 3.62
CA VAL A 54 5.72 -24.63 2.60
C VAL A 54 4.22 -24.61 2.86
N GLN A 55 3.62 -23.43 2.82
CA GLN A 55 2.19 -23.24 3.07
C GLN A 55 1.53 -22.72 1.78
N PRO A 56 0.40 -23.32 1.37
CA PRO A 56 -0.34 -22.87 0.19
C PRO A 56 -0.99 -21.51 0.44
N LYS A 57 -1.47 -20.90 -0.65
CA LYS A 57 -1.84 -19.48 -0.78
C LYS A 57 -2.56 -18.99 0.48
N PRO A 58 -2.17 -17.81 1.00
CA PRO A 58 -2.82 -17.24 2.18
C PRO A 58 -4.32 -17.09 1.93
N GLY A 59 -5.12 -17.28 2.99
CA GLY A 59 -6.55 -17.05 2.90
C GLY A 59 -6.90 -15.58 2.62
N GLY A 60 -8.20 -15.24 2.67
CA GLY A 60 -8.68 -13.94 2.20
C GLY A 60 -8.33 -12.78 3.13
N ILE A 61 -7.89 -11.66 2.56
CA ILE A 61 -7.84 -10.36 3.24
C ILE A 61 -9.04 -9.53 2.80
N SER A 62 -9.75 -8.97 3.78
CA SER A 62 -10.79 -7.96 3.57
C SER A 62 -10.42 -6.70 4.33
N ILE A 63 -10.63 -5.54 3.70
CA ILE A 63 -10.39 -4.24 4.31
C ILE A 63 -11.72 -3.49 4.29
N LYS A 64 -12.04 -2.79 5.37
CA LYS A 64 -13.18 -1.87 5.45
C LYS A 64 -12.70 -0.55 6.04
N LEU A 65 -13.28 0.53 5.57
CA LEU A 65 -13.15 1.84 6.19
C LEU A 65 -14.50 2.20 6.80
N VAL A 66 -14.52 2.43 8.11
CA VAL A 66 -15.72 2.69 8.90
C VAL A 66 -15.63 4.09 9.49
N ASP A 67 -16.70 4.86 9.45
CA ASP A 67 -16.75 6.18 10.09
C ASP A 67 -16.90 6.09 11.62
N ASP A 68 -16.95 7.24 12.28
CA ASP A 68 -17.08 7.34 13.74
C ASP A 68 -18.45 6.92 14.28
N THR A 69 -19.44 6.74 13.40
CA THR A 69 -20.76 6.19 13.74
C THR A 69 -20.82 4.67 13.59
N GLY A 70 -19.76 4.04 13.08
CA GLY A 70 -19.72 2.61 12.81
C GLY A 70 -20.27 2.22 11.43
N VAL A 71 -20.52 3.20 10.56
CA VAL A 71 -21.04 2.94 9.21
C VAL A 71 -19.88 2.74 8.23
N PRO A 72 -19.85 1.61 7.48
CA PRO A 72 -18.85 1.40 6.44
C PRO A 72 -19.02 2.39 5.28
N LEU A 73 -17.91 2.96 4.80
CA LEU A 73 -17.88 3.75 3.59
C LEU A 73 -18.10 2.85 2.37
N SER A 74 -18.78 3.39 1.36
CA SER A 74 -18.99 2.70 0.08
C SER A 74 -17.67 2.43 -0.63
N HIS A 75 -17.48 1.18 -1.06
CA HIS A 75 -16.34 0.81 -1.88
C HIS A 75 -16.54 1.28 -3.33
N THR A 76 -15.65 2.13 -3.82
CA THR A 76 -15.68 2.75 -5.15
C THR A 76 -14.55 2.27 -6.07
N GLY A 77 -13.58 1.53 -5.54
CA GLY A 77 -12.37 1.14 -6.27
C GLY A 77 -12.38 -0.27 -6.89
N PRO A 78 -11.21 -0.73 -7.36
CA PRO A 78 -11.05 -2.06 -7.92
C PRO A 78 -11.18 -3.15 -6.85
N SER A 79 -11.69 -4.33 -7.22
CA SER A 79 -11.69 -5.53 -6.37
C SER A 79 -10.68 -6.54 -6.90
N GLY A 80 -9.96 -7.22 -6.02
CA GLY A 80 -9.01 -8.25 -6.42
C GLY A 80 -8.27 -8.90 -5.26
N ASP A 81 -7.47 -9.91 -5.57
CA ASP A 81 -6.53 -10.49 -4.61
C ASP A 81 -5.39 -9.51 -4.33
N TRP A 82 -5.06 -9.34 -3.04
CA TRP A 82 -4.03 -8.41 -2.62
C TRP A 82 -2.60 -8.91 -2.93
N PHE A 83 -2.41 -10.23 -3.07
CA PHE A 83 -1.13 -10.86 -3.36
C PHE A 83 -1.08 -11.48 -4.75
N SER A 84 0.14 -11.61 -5.29
CA SER A 84 0.35 -12.17 -6.63
C SER A 84 0.02 -13.67 -6.66
N PRO A 85 -0.50 -14.22 -7.79
CA PRO A 85 -0.59 -15.67 -7.99
C PRO A 85 0.77 -16.38 -7.86
N SER A 86 1.88 -15.68 -8.12
CA SER A 86 3.23 -16.22 -7.92
C SER A 86 3.60 -16.41 -6.44
N GLU A 87 2.76 -15.94 -5.52
CA GLU A 87 2.90 -16.09 -4.06
C GLU A 87 1.91 -17.13 -3.50
N ASN A 88 1.46 -18.07 -4.36
CA ASN A 88 0.57 -19.15 -3.97
C ASN A 88 1.22 -20.20 -3.06
N ASP A 89 2.55 -20.28 -2.99
CA ASP A 89 3.25 -21.16 -2.06
C ASP A 89 4.32 -20.35 -1.33
N ILE A 90 4.15 -20.20 -0.02
CA ILE A 90 5.04 -19.38 0.82
C ILE A 90 5.99 -20.34 1.54
N LYS A 91 7.30 -20.20 1.28
CA LYS A 91 8.34 -21.03 1.92
C LYS A 91 8.49 -20.69 3.41
N PRO A 92 9.05 -21.61 4.23
CA PRO A 92 9.39 -21.31 5.62
C PRO A 92 10.22 -20.03 5.75
N GLY A 93 9.77 -19.09 6.59
CA GLY A 93 10.43 -17.80 6.81
C GLY A 93 10.29 -16.79 5.67
N GLN A 94 9.53 -17.09 4.61
CA GLN A 94 9.25 -16.15 3.53
C GLN A 94 8.13 -15.18 3.94
N GLU A 95 8.33 -13.89 3.65
CA GLU A 95 7.37 -12.82 3.85
C GLU A 95 6.77 -12.39 2.50
N CYS A 96 5.45 -12.34 2.42
CA CYS A 96 4.71 -11.68 1.35
C CYS A 96 4.33 -10.28 1.82
N TYR A 97 4.76 -9.26 1.08
CA TYR A 97 4.55 -7.86 1.47
C TYR A 97 3.93 -7.05 0.33
N ARG A 98 2.97 -6.18 0.68
CA ARG A 98 2.25 -5.30 -0.25
C ARG A 98 1.99 -3.94 0.37
N ILE A 99 1.96 -2.93 -0.49
CA ILE A 99 1.59 -1.56 -0.11
C ILE A 99 0.27 -1.25 -0.80
N ILE A 100 -0.67 -0.68 -0.05
CA ILE A 100 -2.01 -0.36 -0.53
C ILE A 100 -2.32 1.09 -0.18
N GLU A 101 -2.89 1.81 -1.13
CA GLU A 101 -3.42 3.15 -0.92
C GLU A 101 -4.93 3.10 -0.75
N ILE A 102 -5.40 3.44 0.44
CA ILE A 102 -6.80 3.31 0.86
C ILE A 102 -7.72 4.23 0.05
N ASN A 103 -7.25 5.43 -0.31
CA ASN A 103 -8.03 6.41 -1.07
C ASN A 103 -8.53 5.86 -2.41
N LYS A 104 -7.80 4.92 -3.04
CA LYS A 104 -8.21 4.31 -4.33
C LYS A 104 -9.44 3.40 -4.22
N PHE A 105 -9.83 3.00 -3.00
CA PHE A 105 -10.92 2.05 -2.77
C PHE A 105 -12.17 2.67 -2.13
N TRP A 106 -12.01 3.68 -1.27
CA TRP A 106 -13.12 4.36 -0.58
C TRP A 106 -13.15 5.87 -0.82
N GLY A 107 -12.20 6.40 -1.59
CA GLY A 107 -12.16 7.82 -1.88
C GLY A 107 -13.14 8.24 -2.97
N ILE A 108 -13.60 9.47 -2.85
CA ILE A 108 -14.37 10.20 -3.85
C ILE A 108 -13.37 10.75 -4.86
N ARG A 109 -13.56 10.40 -6.13
CA ARG A 109 -12.78 10.97 -7.23
C ARG A 109 -13.10 12.46 -7.37
N PHE A 110 -12.07 13.30 -7.40
CA PHE A 110 -12.23 14.75 -7.53
C PHE A 110 -11.54 15.34 -8.77
N CYS A 111 -10.90 14.51 -9.59
CA CYS A 111 -10.31 14.88 -10.88
C CYS A 111 -10.67 13.87 -11.97
N ARG A 112 -10.68 14.26 -13.26
CA ARG A 112 -10.81 13.28 -14.35
C ARG A 112 -9.50 12.54 -14.60
N SER A 113 -8.36 12.98 -14.11
CA SER A 113 -7.21 12.06 -13.98
C SER A 113 -7.58 10.98 -12.95
N SER A 114 -7.40 9.70 -13.29
CA SER A 114 -7.83 8.54 -12.48
C SER A 114 -7.05 8.35 -11.16
N LEU A 115 -6.25 9.34 -10.76
CA LEU A 115 -5.23 9.23 -9.71
C LEU A 115 -5.55 10.10 -8.49
N SER A 116 -6.67 10.82 -8.50
CA SER A 116 -7.00 11.81 -7.47
C SER A 116 -8.30 11.44 -6.75
N HIS A 117 -8.14 10.77 -5.62
CA HIS A 117 -9.23 10.36 -4.73
C HIS A 117 -9.06 11.00 -3.35
N ARG A 118 -10.16 11.47 -2.76
CA ARG A 118 -10.16 12.02 -1.40
C ARG A 118 -11.12 11.28 -0.51
N ILE A 119 -10.78 11.17 0.77
CA ILE A 119 -11.74 10.87 1.83
C ILE A 119 -11.93 12.19 2.58
N ASP A 120 -13.18 12.52 2.89
CA ASP A 120 -13.52 13.78 3.54
C ASP A 120 -13.00 13.82 4.99
N ALA A 121 -12.99 15.01 5.59
CA ALA A 121 -12.50 15.20 6.95
C ALA A 121 -13.41 14.46 7.94
N GLY A 122 -12.80 13.73 8.89
CA GLY A 122 -13.54 12.89 9.83
C GLY A 122 -12.64 11.94 10.60
N LYS A 123 -13.25 11.19 11.51
CA LYS A 123 -12.63 10.07 12.23
C LYS A 123 -13.08 8.77 11.61
N TYR A 124 -12.14 7.87 11.42
CA TYR A 124 -12.37 6.59 10.77
C TYR A 124 -11.64 5.47 11.49
N THR A 125 -12.12 4.24 11.32
CA THR A 125 -11.40 3.02 11.65
C THR A 125 -11.18 2.22 10.38
N LEU A 126 -9.92 1.92 10.08
CA LEU A 126 -9.56 0.96 9.06
C LEU A 126 -9.55 -0.43 9.70
N GLU A 127 -10.51 -1.26 9.33
CA GLU A 127 -10.63 -2.63 9.78
C GLU A 127 -10.01 -3.57 8.73
N VAL A 128 -8.96 -4.28 9.11
CA VAL A 128 -8.27 -5.25 8.25
C VAL A 128 -8.48 -6.64 8.81
N PHE A 129 -9.12 -7.48 8.01
CA PHE A 129 -9.47 -8.85 8.34
C PHE A 129 -8.60 -9.81 7.55
N TYR A 130 -7.96 -10.75 8.24
CA TYR A 130 -7.26 -11.87 7.62
C TYR A 130 -7.89 -13.19 8.05
N SER A 131 -8.44 -13.90 7.07
CA SER A 131 -9.13 -15.16 7.26
C SER A 131 -8.35 -16.30 6.64
N GLN A 132 -8.28 -17.45 7.32
CA GLN A 132 -7.70 -18.67 6.78
C GLN A 132 -8.57 -19.86 7.20
N PRO A 133 -8.89 -20.81 6.30
CA PRO A 133 -9.67 -21.98 6.65
C PRO A 133 -9.04 -22.74 7.83
N GLY A 134 -9.84 -23.05 8.85
CA GLY A 134 -9.40 -23.79 10.03
C GLY A 134 -8.68 -22.96 11.10
N PHE A 135 -8.53 -21.64 10.91
CA PHE A 135 -7.92 -20.75 11.90
C PHE A 135 -8.86 -19.60 12.29
N PRO A 136 -8.73 -19.05 13.51
CA PRO A 136 -9.46 -17.85 13.92
C PRO A 136 -9.21 -16.67 12.97
N LEU A 137 -10.25 -15.86 12.76
CA LEU A 137 -10.15 -14.61 12.04
C LEU A 137 -9.22 -13.64 12.79
N GLN A 138 -8.18 -13.15 12.12
CA GLN A 138 -7.36 -12.06 12.64
C GLN A 138 -8.00 -10.73 12.23
N THR A 139 -8.18 -9.83 13.19
CA THR A 139 -8.73 -8.49 12.97
C THR A 139 -7.76 -7.46 13.51
N ILE A 140 -7.40 -6.48 12.67
CA ILE A 140 -6.56 -5.35 13.03
C ILE A 140 -7.36 -4.08 12.79
N ASN A 141 -7.49 -3.26 13.83
CA ASN A 141 -8.22 -2.00 13.76
C ASN A 141 -7.22 -0.85 13.89
N LEU A 142 -7.15 0.00 12.87
CA LEU A 142 -6.27 1.16 12.85
C LEU A 142 -7.13 2.42 12.90
N PRO A 143 -7.09 3.20 14.00
CA PRO A 143 -7.78 4.48 14.05
C PRO A 143 -7.07 5.49 13.14
N ILE A 144 -7.84 6.21 12.33
CA ILE A 144 -7.37 7.21 11.39
C ILE A 144 -8.17 8.50 11.57
N GLN A 145 -7.49 9.64 11.61
CA GLN A 145 -8.06 10.97 11.56
C GLN A 145 -7.73 11.61 10.22
N ILE A 146 -8.74 12.16 9.56
CA ILE A 146 -8.57 13.02 8.39
C ILE A 146 -8.94 14.44 8.81
N ALA A 147 -7.99 15.36 8.72
CA ALA A 147 -8.15 16.75 9.07
C ALA A 147 -8.34 17.60 7.80
N ALA A 148 -9.07 18.70 7.93
CA ALA A 148 -9.08 19.71 6.88
C ALA A 148 -7.66 20.31 6.76
N PRO A 149 -7.15 20.55 5.54
CA PRO A 149 -5.86 21.19 5.37
C PRO A 149 -5.90 22.64 5.86
N ASP A 150 -4.79 23.09 6.42
CA ASP A 150 -4.55 24.46 6.87
C ASP A 150 -3.25 25.03 6.25
N GLY A 151 -2.95 26.30 6.52
CA GLY A 151 -1.72 26.96 6.06
C GLY A 151 -1.46 26.82 4.55
N ASP A 152 -0.21 26.48 4.21
CA ASP A 152 0.23 26.25 2.83
C ASP A 152 -0.46 25.04 2.18
N GLU A 153 -0.73 23.97 2.95
CA GLU A 153 -1.40 22.78 2.43
C GLU A 153 -2.84 23.07 2.00
N LYS A 154 -3.52 23.98 2.70
CA LYS A 154 -4.84 24.46 2.27
C LYS A 154 -4.77 25.16 0.91
N PHE A 155 -3.74 25.99 0.69
CA PHE A 155 -3.54 26.66 -0.58
C PHE A 155 -3.28 25.66 -1.71
N VAL A 156 -2.39 24.69 -1.46
CA VAL A 156 -2.05 23.65 -2.43
C VAL A 156 -3.28 22.81 -2.78
N TRP A 157 -4.00 22.34 -1.76
CA TRP A 157 -5.22 21.56 -1.94
C TRP A 157 -6.29 22.30 -2.74
N ASN A 158 -6.59 23.55 -2.38
CA ASN A 158 -7.58 24.35 -3.09
C ASN A 158 -7.15 24.64 -4.54
N SER A 159 -5.86 24.88 -4.76
CA SER A 159 -5.31 25.07 -6.11
C SER A 159 -5.46 23.79 -6.94
N MET A 160 -5.19 22.62 -6.36
CA MET A 160 -5.44 21.35 -7.03
C MET A 160 -6.92 21.16 -7.37
N LEU A 161 -7.84 21.44 -6.44
CA LEU A 161 -9.28 21.36 -6.70
C LEU A 161 -9.70 22.28 -7.85
N GLU A 162 -9.26 23.55 -7.84
CA GLU A 162 -9.57 24.50 -8.90
C GLU A 162 -9.05 24.03 -10.27
N LEU A 163 -7.83 23.48 -10.32
CA LEU A 163 -7.28 22.90 -11.55
C LEU A 163 -8.11 21.72 -12.04
N CYS A 164 -8.53 20.83 -11.14
CA CYS A 164 -9.33 19.65 -11.48
C CYS A 164 -10.74 20.04 -11.97
N GLU A 165 -11.38 21.01 -11.33
CA GLU A 165 -12.70 21.53 -11.74
C GLU A 165 -12.65 22.20 -13.12
N ASN A 166 -11.53 22.87 -13.43
CA ASN A 166 -11.34 23.57 -14.70
C ASN A 166 -10.62 22.74 -15.77
N GLU A 167 -10.26 21.48 -15.50
CA GLU A 167 -9.43 20.64 -16.38
C GLU A 167 -9.95 20.61 -17.84
N VAL A 168 -11.28 20.51 -17.99
CA VAL A 168 -11.95 20.47 -19.31
C VAL A 168 -11.77 21.77 -20.09
N ASN A 169 -11.77 22.91 -19.40
CA ASN A 169 -11.70 24.23 -20.01
C ASN A 169 -10.26 24.67 -20.29
N LEU A 170 -9.32 24.30 -19.42
CA LEU A 170 -7.90 24.64 -19.54
C LEU A 170 -7.22 23.87 -20.68
N GLY A 171 -7.69 22.66 -20.97
CA GLY A 171 -6.99 21.73 -21.85
C GLY A 171 -5.71 21.18 -21.21
N THR A 172 -5.19 20.09 -21.76
CA THR A 172 -4.11 19.32 -21.10
C THR A 172 -2.82 20.12 -20.93
N LYS A 173 -2.43 20.94 -21.90
CA LYS A 173 -1.17 21.69 -21.83
C LYS A 173 -1.18 22.72 -20.70
N GLU A 174 -2.20 23.57 -20.64
CA GLU A 174 -2.31 24.59 -19.59
C GLU A 174 -2.50 23.95 -18.22
N PHE A 175 -3.31 22.89 -18.11
CA PHE A 175 -3.44 22.11 -16.87
C PHE A 175 -2.07 21.60 -16.38
N THR A 176 -1.29 20.99 -17.29
CA THR A 176 0.04 20.45 -16.97
C THR A 176 1.00 21.55 -16.53
N GLU A 177 1.00 22.71 -17.19
CA GLU A 177 1.86 23.86 -16.85
C GLU A 177 1.51 24.45 -15.48
N LYS A 178 0.21 24.58 -15.16
CA LYS A 178 -0.23 25.06 -13.84
C LYS A 178 0.08 24.06 -12.74
N LEU A 179 -0.16 22.77 -12.97
CA LEU A 179 0.17 21.70 -12.01
C LEU A 179 1.69 21.64 -11.76
N SER A 180 2.49 21.74 -12.83
CA SER A 180 3.94 21.77 -12.74
C SER A 180 4.45 23.00 -11.97
N SER A 181 3.80 24.16 -12.15
CA SER A 181 4.15 25.37 -11.42
C SER A 181 3.81 25.28 -9.93
N LEU A 182 2.68 24.63 -9.59
CA LEU A 182 2.30 24.36 -8.21
C LEU A 182 3.31 23.44 -7.52
N HIS A 183 3.70 22.35 -8.18
CA HIS A 183 4.74 21.42 -7.71
C HIS A 183 6.07 22.15 -7.44
N VAL A 184 6.56 22.94 -8.39
CA VAL A 184 7.82 23.70 -8.23
C VAL A 184 7.78 24.66 -7.05
N LYS A 185 6.61 25.26 -6.76
CA LYS A 185 6.45 26.20 -5.66
C LYS A 185 6.32 25.50 -4.30
N TYR A 186 5.74 24.29 -4.25
CA TYR A 186 5.47 23.54 -3.02
C TYR A 186 5.98 22.09 -3.12
N PRO A 187 7.29 21.86 -3.32
CA PRO A 187 7.83 20.52 -3.58
C PRO A 187 7.69 19.57 -2.38
N ASN A 188 7.63 20.11 -1.16
CA ASN A 188 7.51 19.34 0.08
C ASN A 188 6.07 19.13 0.54
N SER A 189 5.06 19.51 -0.26
CA SER A 189 3.67 19.29 0.11
C SER A 189 3.36 17.80 0.24
N VAL A 190 2.43 17.45 1.15
CA VAL A 190 1.92 16.07 1.25
C VAL A 190 1.23 15.59 -0.03
N TYR A 191 0.81 16.52 -0.90
CA TYR A 191 0.16 16.23 -2.18
C TYR A 191 1.13 16.05 -3.34
N THR A 192 2.42 16.33 -3.16
CA THR A 192 3.45 16.23 -4.21
C THR A 192 3.44 14.90 -4.96
N PRO A 193 3.32 13.71 -4.30
CA PRO A 193 3.29 12.45 -5.04
C PRO A 193 2.14 12.35 -6.05
N ILE A 194 0.95 12.88 -5.70
CA ILE A 194 -0.22 12.93 -6.59
C ILE A 194 0.06 13.84 -7.78
N MET A 195 0.70 15.00 -7.53
CA MET A 195 1.11 15.91 -8.61
C MET A 195 2.11 15.24 -9.55
N LEU A 196 3.15 14.60 -9.01
CA LEU A 196 4.21 13.97 -9.78
C LEU A 196 3.71 12.79 -10.62
N VAL A 197 2.88 11.90 -10.06
CA VAL A 197 2.31 10.79 -10.85
C VAL A 197 1.37 11.29 -11.95
N THR A 198 0.64 12.37 -11.69
CA THR A 198 -0.22 13.01 -12.70
C THR A 198 0.63 13.66 -13.80
N LEU A 199 1.68 14.41 -13.43
CA LEU A 199 2.61 15.02 -14.38
C LEU A 199 3.33 13.97 -15.22
N GLU A 200 3.77 12.87 -14.62
CA GLU A 200 4.40 11.74 -15.31
C GLU A 200 3.49 11.20 -16.42
N ALA A 201 2.22 10.93 -16.08
CA ALA A 201 1.25 10.42 -17.04
C ALA A 201 0.93 11.45 -18.14
N LEU A 202 0.71 12.71 -17.78
CA LEU A 202 0.40 13.77 -18.75
C LEU A 202 1.57 14.03 -19.71
N TYR A 203 2.79 14.15 -19.20
CA TYR A 203 3.98 14.30 -20.03
C TYR A 203 4.22 13.06 -20.88
N GLY A 204 4.16 11.86 -20.31
CA GLY A 204 4.53 10.62 -21.01
C GLY A 204 3.51 10.16 -22.04
N ILE A 205 2.22 10.20 -21.70
CA ILE A 205 1.15 9.61 -22.51
C ILE A 205 0.52 10.64 -23.43
N VAL A 206 0.16 11.81 -22.88
CA VAL A 206 -0.66 12.79 -23.61
C VAL A 206 0.20 13.75 -24.42
N LEU A 207 1.18 14.39 -23.76
CA LEU A 207 2.06 15.38 -24.38
C LEU A 207 3.27 14.75 -25.09
N LYS A 208 3.54 13.47 -24.84
CA LYS A 208 4.66 12.68 -25.40
C LYS A 208 6.05 13.29 -25.13
N ASP A 209 6.19 14.05 -24.04
CA ASP A 209 7.46 14.56 -23.52
C ASP A 209 8.09 13.55 -22.55
N GLN A 210 8.81 12.57 -23.11
CA GLN A 210 9.43 11.50 -22.31
C GLN A 210 10.51 12.02 -21.36
N MET A 211 11.16 13.14 -21.67
CA MET A 211 12.20 13.72 -20.82
C MET A 211 11.59 14.24 -19.53
N LYS A 212 10.52 15.04 -19.61
CA LYS A 212 9.81 15.54 -18.42
C LYS A 212 9.09 14.44 -17.66
N ALA A 213 8.51 13.46 -18.36
CA ALA A 213 7.92 12.30 -17.72
C ALA A 213 8.95 11.53 -16.87
N THR A 214 10.14 11.29 -17.44
CA THR A 214 11.24 10.62 -16.73
C THR A 214 11.74 11.44 -15.54
N ALA A 215 11.80 12.77 -15.66
CA ALA A 215 12.17 13.65 -14.55
C ALA A 215 11.17 13.55 -13.39
N ALA A 216 9.87 13.68 -13.66
CA ALA A 216 8.82 13.55 -12.64
C ALA A 216 8.83 12.17 -11.99
N ARG A 217 8.99 11.11 -12.78
CA ARG A 217 9.11 9.73 -12.29
C ARG A 217 10.31 9.57 -11.35
N LYS A 218 11.48 10.10 -11.75
CA LYS A 218 12.71 10.01 -10.97
C LYS A 218 12.56 10.76 -9.65
N GLU A 219 11.96 11.94 -9.65
CA GLU A 219 11.70 12.70 -8.42
C GLU A 219 10.78 11.93 -7.47
N LEU A 220 9.69 11.34 -7.97
CA LEU A 220 8.79 10.51 -7.17
C LEU A 220 9.51 9.29 -6.55
N ILE A 221 10.34 8.59 -7.34
CA ILE A 221 11.11 7.43 -6.88
C ILE A 221 12.27 7.81 -5.95
N GLU A 222 12.92 8.97 -6.12
CA GLU A 222 14.12 9.30 -5.36
C GLU A 222 13.82 10.11 -4.11
N GLU A 223 12.75 10.89 -4.08
CA GLU A 223 12.46 11.84 -2.98
C GLU A 223 11.15 11.52 -2.24
N HIS A 224 10.23 10.77 -2.86
CA HIS A 224 8.90 10.47 -2.30
C HIS A 224 8.62 8.96 -2.17
N LEU A 225 9.64 8.17 -1.81
CA LEU A 225 9.56 6.70 -1.62
C LEU A 225 8.55 6.23 -0.56
N TRP A 226 7.99 7.14 0.24
CA TRP A 226 6.92 6.81 1.17
C TRP A 226 5.55 6.65 0.48
N SER A 227 5.40 7.14 -0.76
CA SER A 227 4.18 6.95 -1.56
C SER A 227 4.08 5.54 -2.13
N SER A 228 2.86 5.01 -2.21
CA SER A 228 2.47 3.77 -2.88
C SER A 228 2.80 3.74 -4.38
N ASP A 229 2.80 4.90 -5.04
CA ASP A 229 3.03 4.98 -6.48
C ASP A 229 4.52 4.86 -6.85
N ALA A 230 5.42 5.27 -5.96
CA ALA A 230 6.86 5.27 -6.21
C ALA A 230 7.40 3.84 -6.49
N PRO A 231 7.12 2.81 -5.66
CA PRO A 231 7.55 1.44 -5.96
C PRO A 231 6.96 0.88 -7.27
N SER A 232 5.72 1.22 -7.60
CA SER A 232 5.09 0.78 -8.86
C SER A 232 5.87 1.29 -10.08
N LEU A 233 6.27 2.57 -10.05
CA LEU A 233 7.07 3.16 -11.12
C LEU A 233 8.52 2.67 -11.12
N LEU A 234 9.09 2.40 -9.95
CA LEU A 234 10.44 1.83 -9.81
C LEU A 234 10.57 0.51 -10.56
N TRP A 235 9.56 -0.38 -10.50
CA TRP A 235 9.59 -1.65 -11.22
C TRP A 235 9.66 -1.47 -12.74
N GLY A 236 8.95 -0.47 -13.28
CA GLY A 236 9.07 -0.09 -14.69
C GLY A 236 10.48 0.38 -15.04
N VAL A 237 11.09 1.22 -14.19
CA VAL A 237 12.47 1.70 -14.38
C VAL A 237 13.46 0.54 -14.37
N LEU A 238 13.39 -0.35 -13.38
CA LEU A 238 14.28 -1.52 -13.31
C LEU A 238 14.11 -2.44 -14.51
N TYR A 239 12.88 -2.64 -15.01
CA TYR A 239 12.65 -3.47 -16.19
C TYR A 239 13.36 -2.91 -17.44
N THR A 240 13.45 -1.59 -17.56
CA THR A 240 14.16 -0.94 -18.67
C THR A 240 15.68 -0.93 -18.52
N MET A 241 16.22 -1.25 -17.34
CA MET A 241 17.67 -1.34 -17.10
C MET A 241 18.17 -2.75 -17.46
N PRO A 242 18.93 -2.92 -18.56
CA PRO A 242 19.33 -4.25 -19.02
C PRO A 242 20.36 -4.90 -18.09
N SER A 243 21.25 -4.09 -17.50
CA SER A 243 22.34 -4.59 -16.66
C SER A 243 21.86 -4.93 -15.24
N LYS A 244 22.14 -6.17 -14.81
CA LYS A 244 21.95 -6.60 -13.41
C LYS A 244 22.72 -5.70 -12.44
N VAL A 245 23.96 -5.33 -12.79
CA VAL A 245 24.82 -4.50 -11.94
C VAL A 245 24.18 -3.13 -11.74
N GLU A 246 23.69 -2.51 -12.82
CA GLU A 246 23.01 -1.21 -12.73
C GLU A 246 21.74 -1.27 -11.87
N ARG A 247 20.92 -2.33 -12.03
CA ARG A 247 19.72 -2.51 -11.19
C ARG A 247 20.06 -2.66 -9.71
N VAL A 248 21.07 -3.48 -9.40
CA VAL A 248 21.53 -3.70 -8.03
C VAL A 248 22.08 -2.42 -7.41
N ASP A 249 22.90 -1.68 -8.15
CA ASP A 249 23.48 -0.42 -7.68
C ASP A 249 22.42 0.66 -7.47
N TYR A 250 21.42 0.72 -8.37
CA TYR A 250 20.30 1.63 -8.22
C TYR A 250 19.46 1.31 -6.98
N LEU A 251 19.12 0.04 -6.76
CA LEU A 251 18.40 -0.39 -5.55
C LEU A 251 19.19 -0.09 -4.27
N LYS A 252 20.50 -0.34 -4.25
CA LYS A 252 21.38 0.00 -3.11
C LYS A 252 21.40 1.51 -2.83
N LYS A 253 21.34 2.35 -3.86
CA LYS A 253 21.24 3.82 -3.71
C LYS A 253 19.90 4.24 -3.09
N LEU A 254 18.80 3.57 -3.43
CA LEU A 254 17.47 3.89 -2.91
C LEU A 254 17.24 3.40 -1.47
N LEU A 255 17.87 2.30 -1.08
CA LEU A 255 17.60 1.66 0.21
C LEU A 255 17.77 2.62 1.42
N PRO A 256 18.87 3.40 1.54
CA PRO A 256 19.01 4.39 2.63
C PRO A 256 17.91 5.47 2.62
N LYS A 257 17.42 5.86 1.43
CA LYS A 257 16.36 6.86 1.27
C LYS A 257 14.98 6.33 1.65
N SER A 258 14.78 5.02 1.55
CA SER A 258 13.51 4.37 1.93
C SER A 258 13.37 4.11 3.42
N LYS A 259 14.40 4.43 4.23
CA LYS A 259 14.40 4.10 5.67
C LYS A 259 13.16 4.66 6.37
N ASN A 260 12.49 3.81 7.15
CA ASN A 260 11.23 4.15 7.84
C ASN A 260 10.04 4.45 6.91
N SER A 261 10.10 4.01 5.65
CA SER A 261 8.97 4.04 4.73
C SER A 261 8.44 2.63 4.49
N LEU A 262 7.18 2.54 4.07
CA LEU A 262 6.56 1.26 3.68
C LEU A 262 7.28 0.64 2.46
N ALA A 263 7.92 1.45 1.60
CA ALA A 263 8.65 0.95 0.44
C ALA A 263 9.95 0.23 0.79
N GLN A 264 10.50 0.42 2.00
CA GLN A 264 11.78 -0.19 2.40
C GLN A 264 11.77 -1.70 2.18
N LYS A 265 10.76 -2.40 2.72
CA LYS A 265 10.63 -3.86 2.60
C LYS A 265 10.51 -4.31 1.14
N GLN A 266 9.82 -3.54 0.29
CA GLN A 266 9.69 -3.86 -1.14
C GLN A 266 11.03 -3.73 -1.87
N ILE A 267 11.80 -2.68 -1.57
CA ILE A 267 13.12 -2.45 -2.16
C ILE A 267 14.12 -3.52 -1.69
N GLU A 268 14.14 -3.84 -0.39
CA GLU A 268 14.99 -4.91 0.17
C GLU A 268 14.71 -6.26 -0.49
N ARG A 269 13.43 -6.62 -0.64
CA ARG A 269 13.02 -7.85 -1.33
C ARG A 269 13.48 -7.85 -2.78
N LYS A 270 13.23 -6.77 -3.53
CA LYS A 270 13.64 -6.71 -4.93
C LYS A 270 15.17 -6.80 -5.06
N LEU A 271 15.92 -6.16 -4.18
CA LEU A 271 17.37 -6.24 -4.14
C LEU A 271 17.84 -7.69 -3.90
N LYS A 272 17.22 -8.39 -2.95
CA LYS A 272 17.50 -9.81 -2.71
C LYS A 272 17.21 -10.67 -3.95
N GLU A 273 16.06 -10.46 -4.60
CA GLU A 273 15.69 -11.18 -5.83
C GLU A 273 16.69 -10.94 -6.97
N GLU A 274 17.17 -9.71 -7.15
CA GLU A 274 18.21 -9.42 -8.15
C GLU A 274 19.55 -10.06 -7.77
N LEU A 275 19.94 -10.08 -6.49
CA LEU A 275 21.19 -10.70 -6.05
C LEU A 275 21.19 -12.23 -6.27
N GLU A 276 20.06 -12.90 -6.02
CA GLU A 276 19.91 -14.37 -6.11
C GLU A 276 19.75 -14.92 -7.53
N ARG A 277 19.34 -14.10 -8.52
CA ARG A 277 19.15 -14.50 -9.93
C ARG A 277 20.41 -14.32 -10.77
#